data_AF-A0A661PH70-F1
#
_entry.id   AF-A0A661PH70-F1
#
_cell.length_a   1.000
_cell.length_b   1.000
_cell.length_c   1.000
_cell.angle_alpha   90.00
_cell.angle_beta   90.00
_cell.angle_gamma   90.00
#
_symmetry.space_group_name_H-M   'P 1'
#
loop_
_entity.id
_entity.type
_entity.pdbx_description
1 polymer ?
#
loop_
_entity_poly.entity_id
_entity_poly.type
_entity_poly.pdbx_seq_one_letter_code
_entity_poly.pdbx_strand_id
1 'polypeptide(L)'
;MARTKTKTGSSLGLVGFFCAATLAGWGVFACGSDETGSVLGGTGGMASTTTSGGGQTSTGIGGGEGGFTPEAGPCQGHAGDIICDKKTAIACDGDGKVASETDCGDELCVPEIGCVLCLDGQFACEGNDVLVCNTGPPPQWDPLTTCDPLANQKCNPTTGTCDVLTPIGNESTNPTGTYYQYALYTEGSSPFLGGCDIDSLGNYLYVNQGAWYVDGHTLDVYKIELLDSDGDGEFEPNQHPDNPDKPGPIEERVLTHVTSYPVSHLGMVHHSEVYAVPGGIFLLDAPA
;
A
#
# COMPACT_ATOMS: atom_id res chain seq x y z
N MET A 1 19.83 52.94 -41.42
CA MET A 1 20.37 51.86 -40.57
C MET A 1 20.10 52.32 -39.13
N ALA A 2 19.26 51.71 -38.30
CA ALA A 2 18.87 50.32 -38.11
C ALA A 2 17.34 50.12 -38.17
N ARG A 3 16.93 48.90 -38.53
CA ARG A 3 15.54 48.47 -38.64
C ARG A 3 14.98 48.10 -37.27
N THR A 4 13.85 48.70 -36.91
CA THR A 4 12.92 48.20 -35.92
C THR A 4 12.40 46.82 -36.36
N LYS A 5 12.56 45.80 -35.52
CA LYS A 5 11.85 44.53 -35.65
C LYS A 5 10.98 44.34 -34.41
N THR A 6 9.72 44.72 -34.55
CA THR A 6 8.62 44.25 -33.73
C THR A 6 8.47 42.75 -33.96
N LYS A 7 8.56 41.94 -32.91
CA LYS A 7 8.18 40.52 -32.95
C LYS A 7 6.90 40.37 -32.14
N THR A 8 5.77 40.59 -32.82
CA THR A 8 4.49 40.00 -32.47
C THR A 8 4.56 38.51 -32.76
N GLY A 9 4.38 37.68 -31.75
CA GLY A 9 4.30 36.23 -31.87
C GLY A 9 3.28 35.70 -30.87
N SER A 10 2.09 35.39 -31.38
CA SER A 10 1.00 34.70 -30.71
C SER A 10 1.38 33.27 -30.30
N SER A 11 0.85 32.81 -29.17
CA SER A 11 0.40 31.42 -28.94
C SER A 11 -0.60 31.46 -27.79
N LEU A 12 -1.89 31.39 -28.12
CA LEU A 12 -2.72 30.18 -28.05
C LEU A 12 -3.24 29.93 -26.63
N GLY A 13 -4.57 29.97 -26.53
CA GLY A 13 -5.32 29.98 -25.30
C GLY A 13 -5.09 28.74 -24.45
N LEU A 14 -5.06 28.98 -23.13
CA LEU A 14 -5.26 27.95 -22.13
C LEU A 14 -6.70 27.43 -22.28
N VAL A 15 -6.84 26.30 -22.95
CA VAL A 15 -8.03 25.47 -22.83
C VAL A 15 -7.87 24.74 -21.50
N GLY A 16 -8.56 25.22 -20.47
CA GLY A 16 -8.91 24.34 -19.38
C GLY A 16 -9.88 23.29 -19.93
N PHE A 17 -9.62 22.01 -19.69
CA PHE A 17 -10.71 21.04 -19.69
C PHE A 17 -10.43 19.85 -18.80
N PHE A 18 -11.50 19.47 -18.12
CA PHE A 18 -11.64 18.34 -17.23
C PHE A 18 -11.54 17.01 -17.98
N CYS A 19 -11.15 16.00 -17.21
CA CYS A 19 -11.29 14.59 -17.57
C CYS A 19 -12.75 14.28 -17.92
N ALA A 20 -13.03 14.02 -19.19
CA ALA A 20 -14.23 13.31 -19.63
C ALA A 20 -13.75 12.17 -20.52
N ALA A 21 -13.88 10.95 -20.01
CA ALA A 21 -13.59 9.73 -20.73
C ALA A 21 -14.58 9.57 -21.90
N THR A 22 -14.05 9.30 -23.09
CA THR A 22 -14.78 8.58 -24.13
C THR A 22 -14.17 7.20 -24.30
N LEU A 23 -15.05 6.21 -24.16
CA LEU A 23 -14.87 4.77 -24.33
C LEU A 23 -14.09 4.39 -25.59
N ALA A 24 -13.07 3.53 -25.43
CA ALA A 24 -12.96 2.25 -26.15
C ALA A 24 -11.70 1.48 -25.72
N GLY A 25 -11.87 0.53 -24.79
CA GLY A 25 -11.08 -0.71 -24.69
C GLY A 25 -9.66 -0.60 -24.13
N TRP A 26 -9.32 -1.59 -23.31
CA TRP A 26 -8.03 -1.85 -22.62
C TRP A 26 -7.87 -1.08 -21.30
N GLY A 27 -8.00 -1.83 -20.21
CA GLY A 27 -8.03 -1.32 -18.84
C GLY A 27 -6.68 -0.74 -18.44
N VAL A 28 -6.73 0.48 -17.90
CA VAL A 28 -5.61 1.13 -17.23
C VAL A 28 -5.68 0.69 -15.77
N PHE A 29 -4.69 -0.09 -15.32
CA PHE A 29 -4.44 -0.29 -13.90
C PHE A 29 -3.51 0.84 -13.45
N ALA A 30 -4.06 1.78 -12.69
CA ALA A 30 -3.25 2.73 -11.96
C ALA A 30 -2.77 2.05 -10.68
N CYS A 31 -1.47 2.08 -10.41
CA CYS A 31 -0.92 1.96 -9.05
C CYS A 31 -1.27 3.25 -8.30
N GLY A 32 -2.56 3.41 -8.03
CA GLY A 32 -3.10 4.40 -7.12
C GLY A 32 -3.68 3.63 -5.95
N SER A 33 -3.37 4.08 -4.75
CA SER A 33 -4.02 3.66 -3.52
C SER A 33 -5.50 4.06 -3.60
N ASP A 34 -6.33 3.26 -4.28
CA ASP A 34 -7.78 3.42 -4.24
C ASP A 34 -8.34 2.44 -3.21
N GLU A 35 -8.78 3.05 -2.12
CA GLU A 35 -9.63 2.48 -1.10
C GLU A 35 -10.90 1.89 -1.74
N THR A 36 -11.15 0.64 -1.35
CA THR A 36 -12.43 -0.08 -1.30
C THR A 36 -13.66 0.49 -2.02
N GLY A 37 -14.02 -0.14 -3.14
CA GLY A 37 -15.33 -0.07 -3.78
C GLY A 37 -15.99 -1.45 -3.91
N SER A 38 -16.72 -1.86 -2.86
CA SER A 38 -17.67 -2.97 -2.82
C SER A 38 -18.79 -2.83 -3.87
N VAL A 39 -19.17 -3.91 -4.60
CA VAL A 39 -20.56 -4.33 -4.89
C VAL A 39 -20.62 -5.80 -5.41
N LEU A 40 -21.17 -6.66 -4.55
CA LEU A 40 -22.15 -7.76 -4.77
C LEU A 40 -22.19 -8.60 -6.07
N GLY A 41 -22.11 -9.92 -5.86
CA GLY A 41 -23.23 -10.82 -6.22
C GLY A 41 -22.98 -11.85 -7.33
N GLY A 42 -22.72 -13.11 -6.96
CA GLY A 42 -22.69 -14.23 -7.90
C GLY A 42 -22.79 -15.60 -7.24
N THR A 43 -24.01 -16.01 -6.89
CA THR A 43 -24.38 -17.37 -6.45
C THR A 43 -24.08 -18.43 -7.51
N GLY A 44 -23.35 -19.50 -7.13
CA GLY A 44 -23.23 -20.72 -7.94
C GLY A 44 -22.52 -21.85 -7.16
N GLY A 45 -23.29 -22.84 -6.71
CA GLY A 45 -22.91 -23.81 -5.70
C GLY A 45 -21.86 -24.86 -6.09
N MET A 46 -21.14 -25.35 -5.08
CA MET A 46 -20.34 -26.56 -5.15
C MET A 46 -21.01 -27.69 -4.36
N ALA A 47 -21.26 -28.79 -5.08
CA ALA A 47 -21.74 -30.04 -4.55
C ALA A 47 -20.66 -30.70 -3.69
N SER A 48 -21.03 -31.00 -2.45
CA SER A 48 -20.33 -31.87 -1.52
C SER A 48 -20.27 -33.30 -2.07
N THR A 49 -19.07 -33.91 -2.06
CA THR A 49 -18.93 -35.37 -2.17
C THR A 49 -18.10 -35.87 -1.01
N THR A 50 -18.71 -36.74 -0.22
CA THR A 50 -18.20 -37.35 1.01
C THR A 50 -17.52 -38.69 0.71
N THR A 51 -16.52 -39.02 1.54
CA THR A 51 -16.26 -40.35 2.19
C THR A 51 -15.06 -41.20 1.75
N SER A 52 -14.36 -41.66 2.81
CA SER A 52 -13.63 -42.92 3.01
C SER A 52 -12.17 -42.94 2.55
N GLY A 53 -11.17 -43.36 3.34
CA GLY A 53 -11.15 -44.19 4.54
C GLY A 53 -9.97 -45.14 4.38
N GLY A 54 -8.99 -45.12 5.29
CA GLY A 54 -7.80 -45.96 5.17
C GLY A 54 -6.96 -45.93 6.45
N GLY A 55 -7.25 -46.86 7.35
CA GLY A 55 -6.50 -47.03 8.59
C GLY A 55 -5.09 -47.58 8.37
N GLN A 56 -4.15 -47.09 9.18
CA GLN A 56 -2.87 -47.77 9.41
C GLN A 56 -2.77 -48.13 10.90
N THR A 57 -2.94 -49.41 11.16
CA THR A 57 -2.49 -50.09 12.38
C THR A 57 -1.00 -50.34 12.28
N SER A 58 -0.19 -49.71 13.14
CA SER A 58 1.17 -50.15 13.42
C SER A 58 1.28 -50.57 14.90
N THR A 59 1.44 -51.87 15.08
CA THR A 59 1.79 -52.50 16.36
C THR A 59 3.31 -52.50 16.50
N GLY A 60 3.84 -51.58 17.30
CA GLY A 60 5.25 -51.53 17.69
C GLY A 60 5.38 -51.47 19.21
N ILE A 61 5.51 -52.62 19.85
CA ILE A 61 5.81 -52.76 21.28
C ILE A 61 7.31 -52.55 21.47
N GLY A 62 7.69 -51.40 22.03
CA GLY A 62 9.06 -51.08 22.41
C GLY A 62 9.06 -50.16 23.62
N GLY A 63 9.22 -50.74 24.81
CA GLY A 63 9.25 -50.02 26.08
C GLY A 63 10.46 -49.10 26.19
N GLY A 64 10.19 -47.82 26.36
CA GLY A 64 11.12 -46.82 26.87
C GLY A 64 10.31 -45.84 27.70
N GLU A 65 10.56 -45.82 29.02
CA GLU A 65 9.94 -44.91 29.99
C GLU A 65 10.48 -43.47 29.82
N GLY A 66 10.39 -42.93 28.61
CA GLY A 66 10.47 -41.50 28.33
C GLY A 66 9.04 -41.00 28.26
N GLY A 67 8.52 -40.45 29.36
CA GLY A 67 7.19 -39.85 29.42
C GLY A 67 7.10 -38.69 28.45
N PHE A 68 6.71 -38.96 27.21
CA PHE A 68 6.21 -37.95 26.29
C PHE A 68 4.91 -37.44 26.89
N THR A 69 4.99 -36.36 27.66
CA THR A 69 3.83 -35.49 27.80
C THR A 69 3.48 -35.05 26.38
N PRO A 70 2.33 -35.46 25.82
CA PRO A 70 1.91 -34.95 24.52
C PRO A 70 2.00 -33.43 24.59
N GLU A 71 2.65 -32.82 23.60
CA GLU A 71 2.75 -31.36 23.54
C GLU A 71 1.33 -30.81 23.68
N ALA A 72 1.14 -29.95 24.69
CA ALA A 72 -0.15 -29.40 24.99
C ALA A 72 -0.65 -28.67 23.75
N GLY A 73 -1.73 -29.18 23.15
CA GLY A 73 -2.37 -28.50 22.03
C GLY A 73 -2.82 -27.11 22.45
N PRO A 74 -2.99 -26.17 21.51
CA PRO A 74 -3.27 -24.77 21.82
C PRO A 74 -4.55 -24.60 22.66
N CYS A 75 -5.53 -25.49 22.51
CA CYS A 75 -6.78 -25.50 23.27
C CYS A 75 -6.72 -26.14 24.67
N GLN A 76 -5.56 -26.63 25.12
CA GLN A 76 -5.45 -27.26 26.43
C GLN A 76 -5.68 -26.23 27.55
N GLY A 77 -6.83 -26.34 28.22
CA GLY A 77 -7.24 -25.42 29.30
C GLY A 77 -8.16 -24.28 28.85
N HIS A 78 -8.53 -24.24 27.57
CA HIS A 78 -9.33 -23.19 26.94
C HIS A 78 -10.65 -23.74 26.36
N ALA A 79 -11.28 -24.68 27.07
CA ALA A 79 -12.46 -25.38 26.56
C ALA A 79 -13.65 -24.42 26.36
N GLY A 80 -14.09 -24.26 25.11
CA GLY A 80 -15.17 -23.33 24.73
C GLY A 80 -14.71 -21.89 24.46
N ASP A 81 -13.42 -21.59 24.60
CA ASP A 81 -12.88 -20.24 24.38
C ASP A 81 -12.41 -20.04 22.93
N ILE A 82 -12.19 -18.77 22.55
CA ILE A 82 -11.41 -18.39 21.37
C ILE A 82 -10.06 -17.87 21.87
N ILE A 83 -8.97 -18.46 21.40
CA ILE A 83 -7.61 -17.98 21.69
C ILE A 83 -6.96 -17.43 20.42
N CYS A 84 -5.94 -16.60 20.60
CA CYS A 84 -5.20 -16.02 19.49
C CYS A 84 -3.76 -16.51 19.49
N ASP A 85 -3.34 -17.14 18.40
CA ASP A 85 -1.94 -17.40 18.10
C ASP A 85 -1.51 -16.51 16.92
N LYS A 86 -0.77 -15.44 17.22
CA LYS A 86 -0.40 -14.40 16.26
C LYS A 86 -1.63 -13.78 15.58
N LYS A 87 -1.85 -14.07 14.30
CA LYS A 87 -2.99 -13.59 13.49
C LYS A 87 -4.06 -14.66 13.29
N THR A 88 -3.96 -15.81 13.95
CA THR A 88 -4.94 -16.89 13.82
C THR A 88 -5.83 -16.95 15.06
N ALA A 89 -7.14 -16.78 14.87
CA ALA A 89 -8.14 -17.06 15.88
C ALA A 89 -8.44 -18.57 15.90
N ILE A 90 -8.22 -19.20 17.05
CA ILE A 90 -8.42 -20.63 17.27
C ILE A 90 -9.61 -20.79 18.21
N ALA A 91 -10.73 -21.31 17.70
CA ALA A 91 -11.89 -21.64 18.53
C ALA A 91 -11.73 -23.06 19.09
N CYS A 92 -11.90 -23.20 20.40
CA CYS A 92 -11.75 -24.45 21.11
C CYS A 92 -13.12 -25.06 21.45
N ASP A 93 -13.28 -26.36 21.28
CA ASP A 93 -14.50 -27.07 21.70
C ASP A 93 -14.56 -27.25 23.22
N GLY A 94 -15.70 -27.73 23.72
CA GLY A 94 -15.91 -27.98 25.15
C GLY A 94 -15.05 -29.11 25.74
N ASP A 95 -14.34 -29.87 24.90
CA ASP A 95 -13.41 -30.93 25.31
C ASP A 95 -11.94 -30.46 25.29
N GLY A 96 -11.68 -29.18 24.99
CA GLY A 96 -10.35 -28.60 24.92
C GLY A 96 -9.56 -28.98 23.66
N LYS A 97 -10.24 -29.28 22.56
CA LYS A 97 -9.64 -29.50 21.24
C LYS A 97 -9.92 -28.33 20.30
N VAL A 98 -9.10 -28.19 19.26
CA VAL A 98 -9.33 -27.19 18.21
C VAL A 98 -10.60 -27.54 17.43
N ALA A 99 -11.58 -26.64 17.48
CA ALA A 99 -12.83 -26.75 16.73
C ALA A 99 -12.72 -26.09 15.35
N SER A 100 -12.09 -24.91 15.29
CA SER A 100 -11.81 -24.19 14.04
C SER A 100 -10.63 -23.24 14.19
N GLU A 101 -9.96 -22.96 13.07
CA GLU A 101 -8.92 -21.95 12.95
C GLU A 101 -9.34 -20.93 11.88
N THR A 102 -9.09 -19.66 12.13
CA THR A 102 -9.42 -18.57 11.19
C THR A 102 -8.24 -17.62 11.14
N ASP A 103 -7.67 -17.44 9.95
CA ASP A 103 -6.66 -16.41 9.71
C ASP A 103 -7.34 -15.04 9.63
N CYS A 104 -6.90 -14.11 10.48
CA CYS A 104 -7.46 -12.77 10.58
C CYS A 104 -6.97 -11.84 9.46
N GLY A 105 -5.92 -12.18 8.69
CA GLY A 105 -5.42 -11.30 7.64
C GLY A 105 -5.00 -9.93 8.20
N ASP A 106 -5.65 -8.86 7.75
CA ASP A 106 -5.41 -7.48 8.25
C ASP A 106 -6.15 -7.15 9.55
N GLU A 107 -7.06 -8.03 9.99
CA GLU A 107 -7.79 -7.88 11.24
C GLU A 107 -6.92 -8.22 12.46
N LEU A 108 -7.31 -7.68 13.61
CA LEU A 108 -6.67 -7.97 14.89
C LEU A 108 -7.27 -9.25 15.48
N CYS A 109 -6.43 -10.20 15.88
CA CYS A 109 -6.90 -11.33 16.66
C CYS A 109 -7.01 -10.93 18.14
N VAL A 110 -8.23 -10.97 18.68
CA VAL A 110 -8.53 -10.68 20.08
C VAL A 110 -9.03 -11.95 20.79
N PRO A 111 -8.39 -12.37 21.90
CA PRO A 111 -8.88 -13.49 22.71
C PRO A 111 -10.36 -13.31 23.09
N GLU A 112 -11.09 -14.42 23.16
CA GLU A 112 -12.53 -14.52 23.44
C GLU A 112 -13.48 -13.93 22.38
N ILE A 113 -12.96 -13.13 21.43
CA ILE A 113 -13.77 -12.48 20.39
C ILE A 113 -13.47 -13.07 19.00
N GLY A 114 -12.20 -13.32 18.69
CA GLY A 114 -11.73 -13.75 17.37
C GLY A 114 -11.15 -12.59 16.57
N CYS A 115 -11.27 -12.66 15.23
CA CYS A 115 -10.80 -11.61 14.33
C CYS A 115 -11.73 -10.40 14.38
N VAL A 116 -11.16 -9.21 14.60
CA VAL A 116 -11.90 -7.95 14.66
C VAL A 116 -11.19 -6.85 13.89
N LEU A 117 -11.98 -5.99 13.23
CA LEU A 117 -11.45 -4.87 12.44
C LEU A 117 -10.86 -3.76 13.31
N CYS A 118 -11.35 -3.60 14.53
CA CYS A 118 -11.01 -2.48 15.41
C CYS A 118 -11.31 -2.79 16.88
N LEU A 119 -10.74 -1.98 17.79
CA LEU A 119 -10.94 -2.05 19.23
C LEU A 119 -11.61 -0.77 19.77
N ASP A 120 -12.19 -0.87 20.97
CA ASP A 120 -12.80 0.27 21.66
C ASP A 120 -11.82 1.45 21.77
N GLY A 121 -12.34 2.66 21.51
CA GLY A 121 -11.57 3.89 21.54
C GLY A 121 -10.58 4.09 20.39
N GLN A 122 -10.47 3.15 19.44
CA GLN A 122 -9.69 3.38 18.22
C GLN A 122 -10.47 4.22 17.21
N PHE A 123 -9.71 4.91 16.37
CA PHE A 123 -10.20 5.70 15.24
C PHE A 123 -9.36 5.43 14.01
N ALA A 124 -9.94 5.65 12.85
CA ALA A 124 -9.28 5.59 11.56
C ALA A 124 -9.71 6.77 10.69
N CYS A 125 -8.97 7.03 9.62
CA CYS A 125 -9.34 8.02 8.61
C CYS A 125 -9.52 7.32 7.27
N GLU A 126 -10.66 7.53 6.62
CA GLU A 126 -10.91 7.13 5.22
C GLU A 126 -11.20 8.42 4.44
N GLY A 127 -10.22 8.90 3.68
CA GLY A 127 -10.28 10.23 3.08
C GLY A 127 -10.52 11.39 4.08
N ASN A 128 -11.71 11.98 4.03
CA ASN A 128 -12.15 13.05 4.94
C ASN A 128 -13.02 12.52 6.11
N ASP A 129 -13.36 11.25 6.11
CA ASP A 129 -14.19 10.66 7.15
C ASP A 129 -13.33 10.23 8.33
N VAL A 130 -13.73 10.67 9.52
CA VAL A 130 -13.25 10.14 10.79
C VAL A 130 -14.12 8.94 11.12
N LEU A 131 -13.50 7.78 11.24
CA LEU A 131 -14.15 6.54 11.65
C LEU A 131 -13.85 6.27 13.12
N VAL A 132 -14.82 5.73 13.85
CA VAL A 132 -14.66 5.23 15.23
C VAL A 132 -15.03 3.76 15.27
N CYS A 133 -14.34 3.00 16.10
CA CYS A 133 -14.70 1.60 16.28
C CYS A 133 -16.03 1.47 17.03
N ASN A 134 -17.02 0.84 16.41
CA ASN A 134 -18.21 0.34 17.09
C ASN A 134 -17.93 -1.09 17.55
N THR A 135 -17.88 -1.30 18.86
CA THR A 135 -17.62 -2.62 19.47
C THR A 135 -18.87 -3.48 19.62
N GLY A 136 -19.94 -3.19 18.88
CA GLY A 136 -21.06 -4.12 18.74
C GLY A 136 -20.60 -5.47 18.17
N PRO A 137 -21.39 -6.54 18.28
CA PRO A 137 -21.08 -7.80 17.64
C PRO A 137 -21.63 -7.84 16.18
N PRO A 138 -20.80 -7.85 15.12
CA PRO A 138 -19.32 -7.81 15.11
C PRO A 138 -18.73 -6.39 15.15
N PRO A 139 -17.50 -6.20 15.67
CA PRO A 139 -16.87 -4.90 15.69
C PRO A 139 -16.63 -4.37 14.28
N GLN A 140 -16.92 -3.09 14.06
CA GLN A 140 -16.81 -2.46 12.73
C GLN A 140 -16.45 -0.97 12.84
N TRP A 141 -15.89 -0.43 11.77
CA TRP A 141 -15.65 1.00 11.64
C TRP A 141 -16.96 1.72 11.28
N ASP A 142 -17.42 2.61 12.15
CA ASP A 142 -18.58 3.46 11.91
C ASP A 142 -18.13 4.91 11.68
N PRO A 143 -18.73 5.64 10.73
CA PRO A 143 -18.45 7.06 10.54
C PRO A 143 -18.82 7.86 11.79
N LEU A 144 -17.85 8.58 12.36
CA LEU A 144 -18.05 9.53 13.45
C LEU A 144 -18.40 10.92 12.92
N THR A 145 -17.63 11.42 11.96
CA THR A 145 -17.85 12.72 11.31
C THR A 145 -17.10 12.80 9.98
N THR A 146 -17.55 13.67 9.07
CA THR A 146 -16.83 14.01 7.83
C THR A 146 -16.22 15.40 7.97
N CYS A 147 -14.93 15.54 7.67
CA CYS A 147 -14.25 16.84 7.71
C CYS A 147 -14.66 17.71 6.52
N ASP A 148 -14.90 19.00 6.76
CA ASP A 148 -15.36 19.93 5.73
C ASP A 148 -14.16 20.42 4.88
N PRO A 149 -14.03 19.98 3.62
CA PRO A 149 -12.94 20.45 2.76
C PRO A 149 -13.07 21.94 2.41
N LEU A 150 -14.28 22.52 2.42
CA LEU A 150 -14.47 23.96 2.18
C LEU A 150 -14.00 24.81 3.36
N ALA A 151 -13.96 24.24 4.56
CA ALA A 151 -13.35 24.82 5.74
C ALA A 151 -11.85 24.46 5.89
N ASN A 152 -11.24 23.83 4.88
CA ASN A 152 -9.88 23.29 4.90
C ASN A 152 -9.64 22.28 6.04
N GLN A 153 -10.63 21.45 6.37
CA GLN A 153 -10.45 20.41 7.38
C GLN A 153 -10.06 19.08 6.74
N LYS A 154 -9.25 18.29 7.45
CA LYS A 154 -8.95 16.89 7.09
C LYS A 154 -8.90 16.01 8.33
N CYS A 155 -9.20 14.73 8.17
CA CYS A 155 -9.10 13.75 9.25
C CYS A 155 -7.63 13.61 9.69
N ASN A 156 -7.39 13.79 10.99
CA ASN A 156 -6.09 13.56 11.59
C ASN A 156 -6.02 12.12 12.14
N PRO A 157 -5.19 11.23 11.57
CA PRO A 157 -5.13 9.82 11.96
C PRO A 157 -4.43 9.59 13.31
N THR A 158 -3.89 10.65 13.94
CA THR A 158 -3.28 10.58 15.28
C THR A 158 -4.28 10.95 16.38
N THR A 159 -5.26 11.79 16.09
CA THR A 159 -6.21 12.29 17.09
C THR A 159 -7.65 11.83 16.84
N GLY A 160 -7.97 11.33 15.64
CA GLY A 160 -9.33 10.95 15.28
C GLY A 160 -10.27 12.15 15.25
N THR A 161 -9.78 13.30 14.76
CA THR A 161 -10.54 14.55 14.72
C THR A 161 -10.36 15.25 13.37
N CYS A 162 -11.27 16.19 13.08
CA CYS A 162 -11.14 17.09 11.94
C CYS A 162 -10.32 18.31 12.32
N ASP A 163 -9.07 18.34 11.87
CA ASP A 163 -8.19 19.48 12.09
C ASP A 163 -8.27 20.44 10.90
N VAL A 164 -8.33 21.73 11.22
CA VAL A 164 -8.18 22.79 10.20
C VAL A 164 -6.72 22.77 9.76
N LEU A 165 -6.51 22.43 8.49
CA LEU A 165 -5.22 22.54 7.85
C LEU A 165 -4.85 24.02 7.81
N THR A 166 -3.76 24.38 8.50
CA THR A 166 -3.18 25.71 8.35
C THR A 166 -2.31 25.69 7.09
N PRO A 167 -2.52 26.63 6.14
CA PRO A 167 -1.61 26.78 5.03
C PRO A 167 -0.23 27.13 5.57
N ILE A 168 0.75 26.26 5.33
CA ILE A 168 2.14 26.55 5.64
C ILE A 168 2.63 27.54 4.56
N GLY A 169 2.97 28.77 4.96
CA GLY A 169 3.73 29.72 4.12
C GLY A 169 3.00 30.95 3.49
N ASN A 170 1.93 31.50 4.08
CA ASN A 170 1.22 32.67 3.54
C ASN A 170 1.54 34.05 4.19
N GLU A 171 2.82 34.45 4.27
CA GLU A 171 3.21 35.83 4.68
C GLU A 171 3.57 36.68 3.44
N SER A 172 2.98 37.87 3.26
CA SER A 172 3.01 38.63 2.00
C SER A 172 4.38 39.22 1.58
N THR A 173 5.46 38.93 2.31
CA THR A 173 6.84 39.29 1.96
C THR A 173 7.72 38.09 1.63
N ASN A 174 7.14 36.88 1.60
CA ASN A 174 7.78 35.64 1.16
C ASN A 174 6.76 34.89 0.29
N PRO A 175 6.98 34.68 -1.02
CA PRO A 175 6.13 33.77 -1.77
C PRO A 175 6.48 32.33 -1.36
N THR A 176 6.11 31.94 -0.14
CA THR A 176 6.29 30.59 0.39
C THR A 176 5.03 29.78 0.16
N GLY A 177 4.58 29.69 -1.09
CA GLY A 177 3.69 28.62 -1.51
C GLY A 177 4.50 27.76 -2.45
N THR A 178 4.80 26.52 -2.07
CA THR A 178 5.66 25.70 -2.90
C THR A 178 4.87 24.61 -3.62
N TYR A 179 5.37 24.46 -4.83
CA TYR A 179 5.02 23.64 -5.95
C TYR A 179 5.30 22.16 -5.68
N TYR A 180 4.45 21.29 -6.19
CA TYR A 180 4.74 19.86 -6.29
C TYR A 180 5.57 19.61 -7.55
N GLN A 181 6.66 18.86 -7.44
CA GLN A 181 7.01 17.98 -8.55
C GLN A 181 7.52 16.63 -8.03
N TYR A 182 6.55 15.77 -7.73
CA TYR A 182 6.74 14.36 -8.04
C TYR A 182 7.03 14.29 -9.55
N ALA A 183 8.12 13.65 -9.94
CA ALA A 183 8.23 13.25 -11.34
C ALA A 183 7.24 12.10 -11.55
N LEU A 184 6.14 12.40 -12.25
CA LEU A 184 5.14 11.39 -12.60
C LEU A 184 5.55 10.72 -13.91
N TYR A 185 5.96 9.46 -13.80
CA TYR A 185 6.19 8.60 -14.95
C TYR A 185 5.00 7.66 -15.11
N THR A 186 4.44 7.63 -16.32
CA THR A 186 3.27 6.83 -16.67
C THR A 186 3.63 5.89 -17.80
N GLU A 187 3.07 4.68 -17.77
CA GLU A 187 3.27 3.69 -18.83
C GLU A 187 2.81 4.24 -20.18
N GLY A 188 3.59 4.01 -21.23
CA GLY A 188 3.28 4.44 -22.60
C GLY A 188 3.61 5.90 -22.93
N SER A 189 3.59 6.81 -21.95
CA SER A 189 4.00 8.22 -22.11
C SER A 189 5.41 8.51 -21.61
N SER A 190 6.04 7.55 -20.95
CA SER A 190 7.42 7.64 -20.47
C SER A 190 8.15 6.31 -20.69
N PRO A 191 9.47 6.25 -20.44
CA PRO A 191 10.20 4.98 -20.45
C PRO A 191 9.77 3.99 -19.37
N PHE A 192 8.92 4.39 -18.41
CA PHE A 192 8.41 3.51 -17.36
C PHE A 192 7.52 2.41 -17.94
N LEU A 193 7.81 1.16 -17.58
CA LEU A 193 7.15 -0.05 -18.10
C LEU A 193 6.10 -0.64 -17.14
N GLY A 194 5.72 0.10 -16.09
CA GLY A 194 4.81 -0.36 -15.04
C GLY A 194 5.52 -0.97 -13.83
N GLY A 195 4.73 -1.48 -12.88
CA GLY A 195 5.17 -2.03 -11.59
C GLY A 195 4.60 -1.26 -10.40
N CYS A 196 4.69 -1.83 -9.19
CA CYS A 196 4.10 -1.24 -7.98
C CYS A 196 5.08 -1.13 -6.80
N ASP A 197 5.99 -2.09 -6.63
CA ASP A 197 7.01 -2.07 -5.58
C ASP A 197 8.33 -1.51 -6.13
N ILE A 198 8.87 -0.50 -5.45
CA ILE A 198 9.96 0.36 -5.91
C ILE A 198 10.90 0.69 -4.75
N ASP A 199 12.21 0.52 -4.98
CA ASP A 199 13.24 1.11 -4.12
C ASP A 199 14.32 1.82 -4.94
N SER A 200 15.14 2.62 -4.28
CA SER A 200 16.15 3.47 -4.90
C SER A 200 17.54 3.25 -4.31
N LEU A 201 18.56 3.30 -5.16
CA LEU A 201 19.97 3.32 -4.73
C LEU A 201 20.76 4.31 -5.58
N GLY A 202 21.14 5.42 -4.95
CA GLY A 202 21.77 6.54 -5.64
C GLY A 202 20.82 7.12 -6.70
N ASN A 203 21.26 7.10 -7.96
CA ASN A 203 20.48 7.64 -9.10
C ASN A 203 19.71 6.55 -9.86
N TYR A 204 19.42 5.42 -9.22
CA TYR A 204 18.71 4.31 -9.84
C TYR A 204 17.44 3.97 -9.07
N LEU A 205 16.38 3.66 -9.80
CA LEU A 205 15.18 3.00 -9.29
C LEU A 205 15.18 1.54 -9.70
N TYR A 206 14.73 0.69 -8.79
CA TYR A 206 14.54 -0.74 -8.99
C TYR A 206 13.07 -1.02 -8.80
N VAL A 207 12.41 -1.52 -9.84
CA VAL A 207 10.96 -1.64 -9.89
C VAL A 207 10.59 -3.10 -10.13
N ASN A 208 9.76 -3.63 -9.26
CA ASN A 208 9.12 -4.92 -9.45
C ASN A 208 7.95 -4.76 -10.43
N GLN A 209 8.08 -5.36 -11.62
CA GLN A 209 7.08 -5.26 -12.69
C GLN A 209 5.85 -6.16 -12.48
N GLY A 210 5.68 -6.76 -11.30
CA GLY A 210 4.50 -7.57 -11.00
C GLY A 210 3.19 -6.75 -11.06
N ALA A 211 2.12 -7.42 -11.47
CA ALA A 211 0.78 -6.85 -11.36
C ALA A 211 0.28 -6.99 -9.90
N TRP A 212 -0.74 -6.22 -9.55
CA TRP A 212 -1.42 -6.34 -8.27
C TRP A 212 -1.91 -7.80 -8.07
N TYR A 213 -1.59 -8.42 -6.94
CA TYR A 213 -1.82 -9.86 -6.63
C TYR A 213 -1.10 -10.90 -7.49
N VAL A 214 -0.05 -10.53 -8.24
CA VAL A 214 0.74 -11.49 -9.03
C VAL A 214 2.21 -11.38 -8.67
N ASP A 215 2.87 -12.53 -8.57
CA ASP A 215 4.32 -12.57 -8.36
C ASP A 215 5.06 -11.85 -9.48
N GLY A 216 5.99 -10.99 -9.09
CA GLY A 216 6.90 -10.36 -10.01
C GLY A 216 7.96 -11.34 -10.50
N HIS A 217 8.28 -11.26 -11.79
CA HIS A 217 9.36 -12.05 -12.42
C HIS A 217 10.38 -11.20 -13.17
N THR A 218 10.22 -9.88 -13.15
CA THR A 218 11.08 -8.94 -13.84
C THR A 218 11.37 -7.76 -12.92
N LEU A 219 12.66 -7.52 -12.67
CA LEU A 219 13.14 -6.34 -11.97
C LEU A 219 13.65 -5.34 -13.01
N ASP A 220 12.91 -4.27 -13.21
CA ASP A 220 13.32 -3.17 -14.07
C ASP A 220 14.25 -2.22 -13.32
N VAL A 221 15.28 -1.76 -14.01
CA VAL A 221 16.21 -0.76 -13.50
C VAL A 221 16.09 0.49 -14.34
N TYR A 222 15.83 1.60 -13.67
CA TYR A 222 15.79 2.92 -14.28
C TYR A 222 16.89 3.79 -13.70
N LYS A 223 17.45 4.67 -14.51
CA LYS A 223 18.32 5.74 -14.06
C LYS A 223 17.51 7.04 -14.01
N ILE A 224 17.66 7.79 -12.93
CA ILE A 224 17.15 9.15 -12.81
C ILE A 224 18.32 10.12 -12.96
N GLU A 225 18.12 11.14 -13.79
CA GLU A 225 19.04 12.26 -13.92
C GLU A 225 18.28 13.55 -13.63
N LEU A 226 18.88 14.43 -12.82
CA LEU A 226 18.39 15.78 -12.61
C LEU A 226 18.97 16.66 -13.72
N LEU A 227 18.13 17.54 -14.29
CA LEU A 227 18.56 18.55 -15.25
C LEU A 227 18.58 19.90 -14.58
N ASP A 228 19.66 20.65 -14.78
CA ASP A 228 19.81 22.08 -14.49
C ASP A 228 18.95 22.85 -15.51
N SER A 229 17.67 22.94 -15.17
CA SER A 229 16.58 23.36 -16.04
C SER A 229 16.48 24.88 -16.11
N ASP A 230 16.98 25.59 -15.09
CA ASP A 230 17.07 27.05 -15.07
C ASP A 230 18.44 27.58 -15.54
N GLY A 231 19.46 26.70 -15.62
CA GLY A 231 20.77 26.98 -16.18
C GLY A 231 21.68 27.76 -15.24
N ASP A 232 21.43 27.71 -13.93
CA ASP A 232 22.20 28.44 -12.93
C ASP A 232 23.51 27.73 -12.53
N GLY A 233 23.67 26.46 -12.94
CA GLY A 233 24.84 25.64 -12.71
C GLY A 233 24.86 24.88 -11.39
N GLU A 234 23.82 25.02 -10.58
CA GLU A 234 23.56 24.19 -9.40
C GLU A 234 22.56 23.08 -9.76
N PHE A 235 22.53 22.03 -8.94
CA PHE A 235 21.55 20.95 -9.06
C PHE A 235 20.79 20.87 -7.75
N GLU A 236 19.47 21.01 -7.83
CA GLU A 236 18.66 21.31 -6.65
C GLU A 236 17.64 20.19 -6.35
N PRO A 237 18.09 19.00 -5.92
CA PRO A 237 17.25 17.80 -5.83
C PRO A 237 16.16 17.90 -4.74
N ASN A 238 16.35 18.77 -3.75
CA ASN A 238 15.52 18.89 -2.55
C ASN A 238 14.65 20.15 -2.55
N GLN A 239 14.28 20.65 -3.72
CA GLN A 239 13.30 21.72 -3.86
C GLN A 239 11.92 21.16 -3.56
N HIS A 240 11.60 21.15 -2.26
CA HIS A 240 10.32 20.70 -1.74
C HIS A 240 9.69 21.85 -0.93
N PRO A 241 8.35 21.98 -0.94
CA PRO A 241 7.64 22.88 -0.04
C PRO A 241 8.07 22.87 1.40
N ASP A 242 8.33 21.67 1.90
CA ASP A 242 8.69 21.43 3.30
C ASP A 242 10.19 21.56 3.55
N ASN A 243 10.98 21.96 2.55
CA ASN A 243 12.40 22.27 2.70
C ASN A 243 12.67 23.76 2.47
N PRO A 244 12.31 24.63 3.45
CA PRO A 244 12.45 26.08 3.31
C PRO A 244 13.90 26.57 3.18
N ASP A 245 14.88 25.70 3.48
CA ASP A 245 16.31 26.02 3.41
C ASP A 245 16.91 25.87 2.00
N LYS A 246 16.13 25.38 1.02
CA LYS A 246 16.54 25.21 -0.38
C LYS A 246 15.53 25.83 -1.36
N PRO A 247 15.30 27.16 -1.30
CA PRO A 247 14.45 27.84 -2.27
C PRO A 247 15.17 27.97 -3.62
N GLY A 248 14.55 27.54 -4.71
CA GLY A 248 15.08 27.68 -6.08
C GLY A 248 14.05 27.26 -7.15
N PRO A 249 14.33 27.50 -8.45
CA PRO A 249 13.49 27.07 -9.57
C PRO A 249 13.48 25.55 -9.74
N ILE A 250 12.30 24.99 -10.01
CA ILE A 250 12.10 23.53 -10.05
C ILE A 250 12.91 22.87 -11.17
N GLU A 251 13.70 21.87 -10.79
CA GLU A 251 14.52 21.07 -11.70
C GLU A 251 13.79 19.86 -12.30
N GLU A 252 13.84 19.71 -13.63
CA GLU A 252 13.30 18.56 -14.35
C GLU A 252 14.09 17.27 -14.05
N ARG A 253 13.37 16.14 -14.05
CA ARG A 253 13.97 14.79 -13.89
C ARG A 253 13.73 13.95 -15.13
N VAL A 254 14.79 13.34 -15.64
CA VAL A 254 14.73 12.40 -16.75
C VAL A 254 14.84 10.98 -16.22
N LEU A 255 13.84 10.15 -16.52
CA LEU A 255 13.89 8.72 -16.30
C LEU A 255 14.38 8.03 -17.57
N THR A 256 15.37 7.16 -17.44
CA THR A 256 15.86 6.31 -18.53
C THR A 256 15.76 4.85 -18.10
N HIS A 257 15.05 4.02 -18.87
CA HIS A 257 15.10 2.57 -18.67
C HIS A 257 16.50 2.06 -19.03
N VAL A 258 17.13 1.34 -18.11
CA VAL A 258 18.51 0.84 -18.26
C VAL A 258 18.47 -0.61 -18.72
N THR A 259 17.76 -1.45 -17.97
CA THR A 259 17.71 -2.89 -18.23
C THR A 259 16.58 -3.54 -17.43
N SER A 260 16.28 -4.79 -17.76
CA SER A 260 15.33 -5.64 -17.07
C SER A 260 16.03 -6.95 -16.73
N TYR A 261 16.02 -7.32 -15.45
CA TYR A 261 16.58 -8.59 -14.99
C TYR A 261 15.46 -9.62 -14.81
N PRO A 262 15.53 -10.77 -15.50
CA PRO A 262 14.65 -11.88 -15.17
C PRO A 262 15.06 -12.45 -13.81
N VAL A 263 14.09 -12.56 -12.93
CA VAL A 263 14.28 -13.01 -11.55
C VAL A 263 13.23 -14.06 -11.27
N SER A 264 13.63 -15.17 -10.66
CA SER A 264 12.74 -16.33 -10.52
C SER A 264 11.50 -16.01 -9.70
N HIS A 265 11.65 -15.16 -8.70
CA HIS A 265 10.58 -14.75 -7.79
C HIS A 265 10.93 -13.41 -7.14
N LEU A 266 10.07 -12.41 -7.31
CA LEU A 266 10.12 -11.13 -6.59
C LEU A 266 9.06 -11.03 -5.49
N GLY A 267 8.23 -12.05 -5.31
CA GLY A 267 7.02 -11.97 -4.50
C GLY A 267 5.94 -11.10 -5.13
N MET A 268 4.78 -11.07 -4.47
CA MET A 268 3.64 -10.26 -4.89
C MET A 268 3.86 -8.79 -4.48
N VAL A 269 3.74 -7.86 -5.42
CA VAL A 269 4.11 -6.43 -5.29
C VAL A 269 3.49 -5.61 -4.14
N HIS A 270 2.55 -6.16 -3.38
CA HIS A 270 1.94 -5.50 -2.21
C HIS A 270 2.32 -6.18 -0.89
N HIS A 271 2.94 -7.37 -0.95
CA HIS A 271 3.48 -8.13 0.17
C HIS A 271 5.00 -8.21 0.14
N SER A 272 5.61 -8.04 -1.04
CA SER A 272 7.03 -7.99 -1.21
C SER A 272 7.57 -6.57 -1.29
N GLU A 273 8.79 -6.40 -0.79
CA GLU A 273 9.53 -5.14 -0.79
C GLU A 273 10.88 -5.35 -1.47
N VAL A 274 11.17 -4.54 -2.49
CA VAL A 274 12.53 -4.42 -3.03
C VAL A 274 13.37 -3.61 -2.06
N TYR A 275 14.58 -4.08 -1.75
CA TYR A 275 15.51 -3.35 -0.89
C TYR A 275 16.90 -3.24 -1.54
N ALA A 276 17.23 -2.05 -2.02
CA ALA A 276 18.43 -1.74 -2.78
C ALA A 276 19.52 -1.12 -1.89
N VAL A 277 20.69 -1.77 -1.83
CA VAL A 277 21.85 -1.28 -1.04
C VAL A 277 23.16 -1.41 -1.83
N PRO A 278 24.25 -0.72 -1.45
CA PRO A 278 25.53 -0.76 -2.17
C PRO A 278 26.18 -2.15 -2.38
N GLY A 279 25.64 -3.21 -1.79
CA GLY A 279 26.09 -4.60 -1.95
C GLY A 279 25.18 -5.50 -2.79
N GLY A 280 24.00 -5.02 -3.20
CA GLY A 280 23.04 -5.81 -3.95
C GLY A 280 21.60 -5.35 -3.76
N ILE A 281 20.70 -6.03 -4.46
CA ILE A 281 19.25 -5.87 -4.32
C ILE A 281 18.74 -7.09 -3.57
N PHE A 282 18.05 -6.84 -2.48
CA PHE A 282 17.41 -7.83 -1.63
C PHE A 282 15.90 -7.75 -1.82
N LEU A 283 15.23 -8.86 -1.56
CA LEU A 283 13.79 -8.99 -1.73
C LEU A 283 13.26 -9.55 -0.43
N LEU A 284 12.38 -8.80 0.21
CA LEU A 284 11.61 -9.32 1.32
C LEU A 284 10.32 -9.87 0.75
N ASP A 285 10.16 -11.19 0.74
CA ASP A 285 8.91 -11.83 0.36
C ASP A 285 8.15 -12.15 1.65
N ALA A 286 7.14 -11.34 1.98
CA ALA A 286 6.25 -11.69 3.07
C ALA A 286 5.34 -12.83 2.59
N PRO A 287 5.26 -13.96 3.33
CA PRO A 287 4.32 -15.01 2.98
C PRO A 287 2.91 -14.43 2.90
N ALA A 288 2.22 -14.77 1.80
CA ALA A 288 0.82 -14.46 1.59
C ALA A 288 -0.07 -15.00 2.71
#